data_AF-A0A2D7NYV1-F1
#
_entry.id   AF-A0A2D7NYV1-F1
#
_cell.length_a   1.000
_cell.length_b   1.000
_cell.length_c   1.000
_cell.angle_alpha   90.00
_cell.angle_beta   90.00
_cell.angle_gamma   90.00
#
_symmetry.space_group_name_H-M   'P 1'
#
loop_
_entity.id
_entity.type
_entity.pdbx_description
1 polymer ?
#
loop_
_entity_poly.entity_id
_entity_poly.type
_entity_poly.pdbx_seq_one_letter_code
_entity_poly.pdbx_strand_id
1 'polypeptide(L)'
;MDIIIVESGGDNLAATFSPELSDLTIYVIDVAAGDKIPRKGGPGITKSDLLIINKIDLAEHVEADLDVMERDARAQRVDRPFVFTNMKEGLGVDKIVDFIGDEGMVDVIRAR
;
A
#
# COMPACT_ATOMS: atom_id res chain seq x y z
N MET A 1 14.48 20.23 -0.42
CA MET A 1 14.14 18.80 -0.28
C MET A 1 12.69 18.73 -0.65
N ASP A 2 12.36 18.01 -1.71
CA ASP A 2 10.98 17.97 -2.22
C ASP A 2 10.21 16.81 -1.57
N ILE A 3 10.89 15.73 -1.19
CA ILE A 3 10.32 14.57 -0.47
C ILE A 3 11.38 14.00 0.49
N ILE A 4 10.95 13.53 1.66
CA ILE A 4 11.73 12.67 2.56
C ILE A 4 10.93 11.39 2.79
N ILE A 5 11.54 10.23 2.57
CA ILE A 5 10.92 8.93 2.84
C ILE A 5 11.41 8.41 4.18
N VAL A 6 10.46 8.02 5.04
CA VAL A 6 10.73 7.39 6.33
C VAL A 6 10.16 5.97 6.31
N GLU A 7 11.03 4.98 6.41
CA GLU A 7 10.63 3.58 6.53
C GLU A 7 10.50 3.22 8.01
N SER A 8 9.41 2.54 8.38
CA SER A 8 9.29 1.97 9.73
C SER A 8 10.13 0.70 9.84
N GLY A 9 10.52 0.29 11.06
CA GLY A 9 11.31 -0.93 11.27
C GLY A 9 10.56 -2.25 10.99
N GLY A 10 9.34 -2.21 10.45
CA GLY A 10 8.43 -3.34 10.36
C GLY A 10 7.71 -3.59 11.68
N ASP A 11 6.37 -3.63 11.65
CA ASP A 11 5.53 -3.85 12.81
C ASP A 11 4.17 -4.43 12.36
N ASN A 12 3.27 -4.69 13.30
CA ASN A 12 1.96 -5.28 13.07
C ASN A 12 0.95 -4.27 12.47
N LEU A 13 -0.28 -4.72 12.25
CA LEU A 13 -1.37 -3.95 11.63
C LEU A 13 -1.77 -2.66 12.39
N ALA A 14 -1.34 -2.51 13.65
CA ALA A 14 -1.56 -1.32 14.46
C ALA A 14 -0.57 -0.17 14.19
N ALA A 15 0.50 -0.43 13.45
CA ALA A 15 1.55 0.55 13.22
C ALA A 15 1.07 1.75 12.39
N THR A 16 1.35 2.95 12.89
CA THR A 16 1.05 4.23 12.24
C THR A 16 2.16 5.23 12.52
N PHE A 17 2.28 6.23 11.65
CA PHE A 17 3.12 7.40 11.91
C PHE A 17 2.33 8.51 12.59
N SER A 18 3.01 9.28 13.43
CA SER A 18 2.43 10.51 13.98
C SER A 18 2.20 11.52 12.86
N PRO A 19 1.07 12.26 12.85
CA PRO A 19 0.87 13.39 11.94
C PRO A 19 1.94 14.48 12.08
N GLU A 20 2.67 14.53 13.20
CA GLU A 20 3.81 15.44 13.38
C GLU A 20 5.08 14.98 12.63
N LEU A 21 5.12 13.72 12.18
CA LEU A 21 6.27 13.12 11.51
C LEU A 21 6.05 12.95 10.00
N SER A 22 4.82 12.67 9.56
CA SER A 22 4.52 12.35 8.15
C SER A 22 3.25 13.04 7.66
N ASP A 23 3.35 13.73 6.53
CA ASP A 23 2.19 14.31 5.82
C ASP A 23 1.39 13.26 5.07
N LEU A 24 2.06 12.24 4.52
CA LEU A 24 1.45 11.12 3.80
C LEU A 24 1.93 9.79 4.38
N THR A 25 1.00 8.84 4.46
CA THR A 25 1.25 7.49 4.97
C THR A 25 0.93 6.44 3.93
N ILE A 26 1.94 5.64 3.58
CA ILE A 26 1.80 4.48 2.70
C ILE A 26 1.98 3.23 3.55
N TYR A 27 1.00 2.33 3.52
CA TYR A 27 1.06 1.06 4.24
C TYR A 27 1.23 -0.08 3.26
N VAL A 28 2.18 -0.97 3.52
CA VAL A 28 2.53 -2.06 2.60
C VAL A 28 2.26 -3.40 3.28
N ILE A 29 1.41 -4.21 2.66
CA ILE A 29 1.24 -5.62 2.99
C ILE A 29 1.65 -6.47 1.78
N ASP A 30 1.81 -7.78 1.96
CA ASP A 30 2.04 -8.69 0.86
C ASP A 30 1.11 -9.91 0.87
N VAL A 31 0.91 -10.48 -0.31
CA VAL A 31 0.01 -11.63 -0.53
C VAL A 31 0.46 -12.88 0.23
N ALA A 32 1.77 -13.07 0.46
CA ALA A 32 2.29 -14.22 1.17
C ALA A 32 1.95 -14.21 2.67
N ALA A 33 1.54 -13.06 3.22
CA ALA A 33 0.98 -12.97 4.57
C ALA A 33 -0.47 -13.52 4.68
N GLY A 34 -1.13 -13.79 3.55
CA GLY A 34 -2.44 -14.42 3.44
C GLY A 34 -3.56 -13.50 2.95
N ASP A 35 -4.54 -14.09 2.25
CA ASP A 35 -5.69 -13.41 1.64
C ASP A 35 -6.62 -12.70 2.64
N LYS A 36 -6.62 -13.13 3.90
CA LYS A 36 -7.42 -12.55 5.00
C LYS A 36 -6.77 -11.32 5.65
N ILE A 37 -5.55 -10.94 5.28
CA ILE A 37 -4.86 -9.80 5.89
C ILE A 37 -5.68 -8.51 5.78
N PRO A 38 -6.23 -8.13 4.60
CA PRO A 38 -7.11 -6.96 4.51
C PRO A 38 -8.26 -6.98 5.52
N ARG A 39 -8.92 -8.13 5.71
CA ARG A 39 -10.04 -8.28 6.66
C ARG A 39 -9.67 -8.01 8.12
N LYS A 40 -8.41 -8.25 8.51
CA LYS A 40 -7.97 -7.99 9.89
C LYS A 40 -8.01 -6.51 10.25
N GLY A 41 -8.01 -5.62 9.24
CA GLY A 41 -8.10 -4.18 9.45
C GLY A 41 -6.89 -3.63 10.19
N GLY A 42 -7.14 -2.72 11.14
CA GLY A 42 -6.10 -1.95 11.80
C GLY A 42 -5.83 -0.64 11.06
N PRO A 43 -5.24 0.36 11.75
CA PRO A 43 -5.08 1.71 11.23
C PRO A 43 -4.19 1.76 9.98
N GLY A 44 -3.21 0.87 9.82
CA GLY A 44 -2.44 0.76 8.58
C GLY A 44 -3.30 0.40 7.36
N ILE A 45 -4.24 -0.54 7.51
CA ILE A 45 -5.14 -0.95 6.42
C ILE A 45 -6.30 0.04 6.24
N THR A 46 -6.84 0.59 7.32
CA THR A 46 -8.08 1.38 7.27
C THR A 46 -7.86 2.88 7.09
N LYS A 47 -6.73 3.42 7.54
CA LYS A 47 -6.50 4.87 7.64
C LYS A 47 -5.32 5.39 6.82
N SER A 48 -4.41 4.54 6.34
CA SER A 48 -3.33 5.00 5.48
C SER A 48 -3.87 5.71 4.24
N ASP A 49 -3.11 6.65 3.72
CA ASP A 49 -3.49 7.41 2.53
C ASP A 49 -3.45 6.50 1.31
N LEU A 50 -2.46 5.61 1.24
CA LEU A 50 -2.39 4.52 0.26
C LEU A 50 -2.09 3.17 0.94
N LEU A 51 -2.85 2.14 0.55
CA LEU A 51 -2.50 0.74 0.86
C LEU A 51 -1.90 0.08 -0.38
N ILE A 52 -0.74 -0.54 -0.22
CA ILE A 52 -0.10 -1.35 -1.25
C ILE A 52 -0.25 -2.82 -0.85
N ILE A 53 -0.75 -3.64 -1.79
CA ILE A 53 -0.83 -5.10 -1.66
C ILE A 53 0.16 -5.71 -2.65
N ASN A 54 1.37 -6.01 -2.17
CA ASN A 54 2.50 -6.40 -3.01
C ASN A 54 2.64 -7.92 -3.16
N LYS A 55 3.50 -8.33 -4.09
CA LYS A 55 3.86 -9.72 -4.40
C LYS A 55 2.68 -10.55 -4.93
N ILE A 56 1.85 -9.95 -5.79
CA ILE A 56 0.68 -10.65 -6.35
C ILE A 56 1.05 -11.89 -7.17
N ASP A 57 2.28 -11.97 -7.66
CA ASP A 57 2.85 -13.14 -8.33
C ASP A 57 2.92 -14.38 -7.42
N LEU A 58 2.89 -14.20 -6.10
CA LEU A 58 2.95 -15.31 -5.15
C LEU A 58 1.58 -15.92 -4.84
N ALA A 59 0.48 -15.36 -5.32
CA ALA A 59 -0.88 -15.76 -4.95
C ALA A 59 -1.14 -17.27 -5.12
N GLU A 60 -0.77 -17.83 -6.27
CA GLU A 60 -0.92 -19.27 -6.55
C GLU A 60 -0.10 -20.16 -5.61
N HIS A 61 1.09 -19.70 -5.20
CA HIS A 61 2.01 -20.47 -4.38
C HIS A 61 1.63 -20.53 -2.90
N VAL A 62 0.81 -19.57 -2.44
CA VAL A 62 0.36 -19.46 -1.05
C VAL A 62 -1.15 -19.66 -0.90
N GLU A 63 -1.82 -20.11 -1.98
CA GLU A 63 -3.26 -20.32 -2.04
C GLU A 63 -4.08 -19.09 -1.62
N ALA A 64 -3.60 -17.89 -1.99
CA ALA A 64 -4.29 -16.64 -1.71
C ALA A 64 -5.18 -16.22 -2.89
N ASP A 65 -6.40 -15.80 -2.59
CA ASP A 65 -7.36 -15.28 -3.56
C ASP A 65 -7.31 -13.75 -3.61
N LEU A 66 -6.89 -13.20 -4.76
CA LEU A 66 -6.78 -11.76 -4.97
C LEU A 66 -8.15 -11.06 -4.99
N ASP A 67 -9.22 -11.73 -5.43
CA ASP A 67 -10.58 -11.18 -5.43
C ASP A 67 -11.09 -11.04 -3.99
N VAL A 68 -10.75 -11.99 -3.11
CA VAL A 68 -11.03 -11.90 -1.67
C VAL A 68 -10.28 -10.72 -1.06
N MET A 69 -8.99 -10.55 -1.38
CA MET A 69 -8.20 -9.42 -0.90
C MET A 69 -8.76 -8.09 -1.38
N GLU A 70 -9.17 -8.00 -2.65
CA GLU A 70 -9.75 -6.79 -3.22
C GLU A 70 -11.05 -6.40 -2.52
N ARG A 71 -11.98 -7.35 -2.40
CA ARG A 71 -13.26 -7.15 -1.72
C ARG A 71 -13.05 -6.69 -0.28
N ASP A 72 -12.17 -7.37 0.45
CA ASP A 72 -11.95 -7.10 1.87
C ASP A 72 -11.20 -5.75 2.05
N ALA A 73 -10.27 -5.40 1.16
CA ALA A 73 -9.62 -4.08 1.16
C ALA A 73 -10.62 -2.95 0.88
N ARG A 74 -11.49 -3.09 -0.14
CA ARG A 74 -12.57 -2.13 -0.43
C ARG A 74 -13.49 -1.94 0.79
N ALA A 75 -13.88 -3.03 1.45
CA ALA A 75 -14.74 -2.96 2.62
C ALA A 75 -14.10 -2.22 3.80
N GLN A 76 -12.78 -2.37 4.01
CA GLN A 76 -12.06 -1.70 5.10
C GLN A 76 -11.71 -0.24 4.80
N ARG A 77 -11.53 0.11 3.52
CA ARG A 77 -11.01 1.42 3.11
C ARG A 77 -12.08 2.39 2.62
N VAL A 78 -13.28 1.88 2.31
CA VAL A 78 -14.39 2.65 1.73
C VAL A 78 -13.93 3.35 0.45
N ASP A 79 -13.59 4.64 0.52
CA ASP A 79 -13.16 5.45 -0.63
C ASP A 79 -11.63 5.63 -0.72
N ARG A 80 -10.86 5.15 0.27
CA ARG A 80 -9.40 5.31 0.28
C ARG A 80 -8.71 4.36 -0.71
N PRO A 81 -7.75 4.83 -1.51
CA PRO A 81 -7.17 4.04 -2.60
C PRO A 81 -6.29 2.91 -2.09
N PHE A 82 -6.21 1.85 -2.87
CA PHE A 82 -5.22 0.79 -2.71
C PHE A 82 -4.76 0.28 -4.08
N VAL A 83 -3.56 -0.30 -4.14
CA VAL A 83 -2.95 -0.77 -5.38
C VAL A 83 -2.37 -2.17 -5.17
N PHE A 84 -2.76 -3.10 -6.04
CA PHE A 84 -2.05 -4.38 -6.19
C PHE A 84 -0.75 -4.18 -6.97
N THR A 85 0.34 -4.77 -6.49
CA THR A 85 1.66 -4.62 -7.12
C THR A 85 2.44 -5.92 -7.24
N ASN A 86 3.29 -5.96 -8.25
CA ASN A 86 4.47 -6.81 -8.29
C ASN A 86 5.67 -5.88 -8.50
N MET A 87 6.35 -5.53 -7.41
CA MET A 87 7.49 -4.62 -7.46
C MET A 87 8.71 -5.18 -8.19
N LYS A 88 8.84 -6.51 -8.36
CA LYS A 88 9.95 -7.10 -9.12
C LYS A 88 9.81 -6.84 -10.62
N GLU A 89 8.58 -6.89 -11.12
CA GLU A 89 8.24 -6.64 -12.53
C GLU A 89 7.83 -5.18 -12.78
N GLY A 90 7.84 -4.33 -11.75
CA GLY A 90 7.43 -2.93 -11.82
C GLY A 90 5.92 -2.69 -11.95
N LEU A 91 5.10 -3.73 -11.84
CA LEU A 91 3.64 -3.62 -11.99
C LEU A 91 3.04 -2.78 -10.85
N GLY A 92 2.31 -1.72 -11.23
CA GLY A 92 1.61 -0.82 -10.31
C GLY A 92 2.49 0.22 -9.63
N VAL A 93 3.80 0.25 -9.94
CA VAL A 93 4.72 1.27 -9.43
C VAL A 93 4.36 2.65 -9.99
N ASP A 94 3.95 2.71 -11.25
CA ASP A 94 3.45 3.92 -11.90
C ASP A 94 2.28 4.55 -11.12
N LYS A 95 1.31 3.74 -10.69
CA LYS A 95 0.17 4.19 -9.89
C LYS A 95 0.58 4.74 -8.52
N ILE A 96 1.60 4.17 -7.90
CA ILE A 96 2.13 4.66 -6.62
C ILE A 96 2.84 6.00 -6.83
N VAL A 97 3.64 6.12 -7.90
CA VAL A 97 4.34 7.37 -8.23
C VAL A 97 3.34 8.48 -8.55
N ASP A 98 2.30 8.19 -9.33
CA ASP A 98 1.25 9.16 -9.66
C ASP A 98 0.50 9.61 -8.39
N PHE A 99 0.14 8.67 -7.50
CA PHE A 99 -0.44 9.01 -6.20
C PHE A 99 0.45 9.92 -5.36
N ILE A 100 1.75 9.64 -5.26
CA ILE A 100 2.70 10.48 -4.50
C ILE A 100 2.83 11.87 -5.13
N GLY A 101 2.86 11.94 -6.47
CA GLY A 101 2.91 13.21 -7.18
C GLY A 101 1.70 14.10 -6.90
N ASP A 102 0.51 13.51 -7.02
CA ASP A 102 -0.77 14.21 -6.85
C ASP A 102 -1.01 14.62 -5.38
N GLU A 103 -0.94 13.67 -4.45
CA GLU A 103 -1.23 13.92 -3.02
C GLU A 103 -0.08 14.65 -2.31
N GLY A 104 1.16 14.41 -2.74
CA GLY A 104 2.34 15.07 -2.19
C GLY A 104 2.60 16.46 -2.77
N MET A 105 1.86 16.85 -3.82
CA MET A 105 2.04 18.11 -4.55
C MET A 105 3.47 18.30 -5.07
N VAL A 106 4.05 17.23 -5.63
CA VAL A 106 5.45 17.17 -6.06
C VAL A 106 5.55 16.80 -7.54
N ASP A 107 6.47 17.47 -8.25
CA ASP A 107 6.68 17.21 -9.68
C ASP A 107 7.28 15.82 -9.91
N VAL A 108 6.58 15.00 -10.68
CA VAL A 108 7.05 13.67 -11.08
C VAL A 108 7.87 13.78 -12.36
N ILE A 109 9.19 13.58 -12.26
CA ILE A 109 10.08 13.49 -13.42
C ILE A 109 10.24 12.02 -13.83
N ARG A 110 9.62 11.64 -14.95
CA ARG A 110 9.83 10.30 -15.54
C ARG A 110 11.10 10.30 -16.39
N ALA A 111 12.07 9.45 -16.05
CA ALA A 111 13.22 9.22 -16.91
C ALA A 111 12.76 8.63 -18.25
N ARG A 112 13.30 9.15 -19.35
CA ARG A 112 13.06 8.65 -20.71
C ARG A 112 13.73 7.31 -20.94
#